data_AF-W4P6E3-F1
#
_entry.id   AF-W4P6E3-F1
#
_cell.length_a   1.000
_cell.length_b   1.000
_cell.length_c   1.000
_cell.angle_alpha   90.00
_cell.angle_beta   90.00
_cell.angle_gamma   90.00
#
_symmetry.space_group_name_H-M   'P 1'
#
loop_
_entity.id
_entity.type
_entity.pdbx_description
1 polymer ?
#
loop_
_entity_poly.entity_id
_entity_poly.type
_entity_poly.pdbx_seq_one_letter_code
_entity_poly.pdbx_strand_id
1 'polypeptide(L)'
;MIPAFIDAYIQRGHEVRLGFKINSGLAAFDFKSMREEIEKQTAKRPFYSTKRIELLKKKIDQEEANSIKNLKAIGDTATKASEARLEIIRFRNHPSIMAINPLLEFIADNKHDMQLRITACETLGWFSKNYRKADIIAGLRQIKTDNQDLQNEINKTIKRLKDKNR
;
A
#
# COMPACT_ATOMS: atom_id res chain seq x y z
N MET A 1 -4.39 4.86 14.69
CA MET A 1 -4.12 3.43 14.40
C MET A 1 -2.64 3.08 14.56
N ILE A 2 -1.70 3.85 13.99
CA ILE A 2 -0.25 3.58 14.10
C ILE A 2 0.23 3.38 15.56
N PRO A 3 -0.14 4.22 16.55
CA PRO A 3 0.31 4.02 17.93
C PRO A 3 -0.04 2.66 18.53
N ALA A 4 -1.28 2.20 18.34
CA ALA A 4 -1.74 0.90 18.83
C ALA A 4 -1.06 -0.28 18.11
N PHE A 5 -0.78 -0.13 16.81
CA PHE A 5 -0.07 -1.14 16.02
C PHE A 5 1.38 -1.32 16.49
N ILE A 6 2.09 -0.21 16.72
CA ILE A 6 3.45 -0.24 17.26
C ILE A 6 3.47 -0.79 18.68
N ASP A 7 2.55 -0.35 19.55
CA ASP A 7 2.46 -0.85 20.92
C ASP A 7 2.21 -2.37 20.97
N ALA A 8 1.31 -2.88 20.13
CA ALA A 8 1.05 -4.32 20.01
C ALA A 8 2.31 -5.10 19.60
N TYR A 9 3.14 -4.56 18.70
CA TYR A 9 4.41 -5.16 18.34
C TYR A 9 5.40 -5.16 19.50
N ILE A 10 5.54 -4.03 20.20
CA ILE A 10 6.48 -3.90 21.33
C ILE A 10 6.13 -4.90 22.43
N GLN A 11 4.84 -5.05 22.74
CA GLN A 11 4.37 -5.95 23.79
C GLN A 11 4.38 -7.41 23.37
N ARG A 12 3.85 -7.72 22.18
CA ARG A 12 3.47 -9.09 21.78
C ARG A 12 4.09 -9.56 20.46
N GLY A 13 4.98 -8.76 19.85
CA GLY A 13 5.65 -9.11 18.59
C GLY A 13 6.58 -10.33 18.67
N HIS A 14 6.81 -10.87 19.86
CA HIS A 14 7.50 -12.14 20.09
C HIS A 14 6.64 -13.36 19.77
N GLU A 15 5.31 -13.22 19.77
CA GLU A 15 4.40 -14.28 19.38
C GLU A 15 4.49 -14.50 17.86
N VAL A 16 4.80 -15.71 17.43
CA VAL A 16 5.10 -16.03 16.02
C VAL A 16 3.99 -15.58 15.07
N ARG A 17 2.73 -15.92 15.37
CA ARG A 17 1.58 -15.63 14.50
C ARG A 17 1.25 -14.13 14.44
N LEU A 18 1.27 -13.46 15.59
CA LEU A 18 1.00 -12.03 15.66
C LEU A 18 2.14 -11.23 15.01
N GLY A 19 3.38 -11.56 15.33
CA GLY A 19 4.57 -10.98 14.71
C GLY A 19 4.55 -11.12 13.19
N PHE A 20 4.21 -12.30 12.66
CA PHE A 20 4.03 -12.50 11.22
C PHE A 20 2.97 -11.56 10.64
N LYS A 21 1.79 -11.46 11.26
CA LYS A 21 0.70 -10.58 10.80
C LYS A 21 1.08 -9.11 10.82
N ILE A 22 1.73 -8.65 11.90
CA ILE A 22 2.22 -7.28 12.01
C ILE A 22 3.23 -6.99 10.90
N ASN A 23 4.22 -7.86 10.69
CA ASN A 23 5.21 -7.66 9.63
C ASN A 23 4.57 -7.65 8.22
N SER A 24 3.56 -8.50 7.97
CA SER A 24 2.86 -8.53 6.68
C SER A 24 2.01 -7.28 6.40
N GLY A 25 1.71 -6.49 7.44
CA GLY A 25 0.85 -5.32 7.36
C GLY A 25 1.60 -3.98 7.34
N LEU A 26 2.94 -3.98 7.35
CA LEU A 26 3.73 -2.73 7.45
C LEU A 26 3.41 -1.75 6.33
N ALA A 27 3.32 -2.23 5.08
CA ALA A 27 3.04 -1.40 3.92
C ALA A 27 1.66 -0.71 3.94
N ALA A 28 0.75 -1.15 4.82
CA ALA A 28 -0.55 -0.53 4.99
C ALA A 28 -0.48 0.82 5.73
N PHE A 29 0.70 1.22 6.25
CA PHE A 29 0.90 2.45 7.02
C PHE A 29 2.04 3.30 6.47
N ASP A 30 2.03 4.57 6.86
CA ASP A 30 3.10 5.51 6.55
C ASP A 30 4.38 5.16 7.31
N PHE A 31 5.44 4.82 6.55
CA PHE A 31 6.71 4.37 7.11
C PHE A 31 7.39 5.45 7.96
N LYS A 32 7.30 6.73 7.56
CA LYS A 32 7.83 7.85 8.35
C LYS A 32 7.11 7.95 9.70
N SER A 33 5.79 7.99 9.69
CA SER A 33 4.96 8.04 10.90
C SER A 33 5.18 6.83 11.81
N MET A 34 5.40 5.63 11.24
CA MET A 34 5.77 4.45 12.01
C MET A 34 7.12 4.62 12.72
N ARG A 35 8.15 5.13 12.04
CA ARG A 35 9.47 5.38 12.65
C ARG A 35 9.37 6.39 13.79
N GLU A 36 8.70 7.51 13.57
CA GLU A 36 8.50 8.55 14.58
C GLU A 36 7.77 8.01 15.83
N GLU A 37 6.73 7.21 15.64
CA GLU A 37 5.98 6.63 16.75
C GLU A 37 6.76 5.52 17.46
N ILE A 38 7.60 4.75 16.77
CA ILE A 38 8.54 3.81 17.39
C ILE A 38 9.45 4.56 18.35
N GLU A 39 10.16 5.61 17.89
CA GLU A 39 11.09 6.36 18.75
C GLU A 39 10.40 6.91 19.98
N LYS A 40 9.21 7.50 19.79
CA LYS A 40 8.40 8.07 20.86
C LYS A 40 7.98 7.04 21.90
N GLN A 41 7.58 5.84 21.49
CA GLN A 41 7.18 4.79 22.44
C GLN A 41 8.38 4.13 23.11
N THR A 42 9.50 3.98 22.42
CA THR A 42 10.71 3.38 22.99
C THR A 42 11.42 4.31 23.96
N ALA A 43 11.40 5.63 23.73
CA ALA A 43 11.93 6.61 24.68
C ALA A 43 11.26 6.53 26.06
N LYS A 44 9.99 6.11 26.11
CA LYS A 44 9.23 5.90 27.35
C LYS A 44 9.53 4.56 28.04
N ARG A 45 10.33 3.69 27.42
CA ARG A 45 10.57 2.29 27.85
C ARG A 45 12.06 1.95 27.85
N PRO A 46 12.87 2.58 28.73
CA PRO A 46 14.33 2.42 28.73
C PRO A 46 14.79 0.98 28.99
N PHE A 47 13.97 0.16 29.66
CA PHE A 47 14.30 -1.21 30.03
C PHE A 47 13.90 -2.27 28.97
N TYR A 48 13.28 -1.88 27.86
CA TYR A 48 12.90 -2.83 26.81
C TYR A 48 14.09 -3.22 25.93
N SER A 49 14.17 -4.49 25.56
CA SER A 49 15.20 -4.99 24.63
C SER A 49 15.14 -4.25 23.28
N THR A 50 16.24 -3.54 22.96
CA THR A 50 16.39 -2.75 21.71
C THR A 50 16.45 -3.63 20.47
N LYS A 51 16.95 -4.87 20.59
CA LYS A 51 17.13 -5.79 19.46
C LYS A 51 15.85 -6.01 18.65
N ARG A 52 14.68 -6.15 19.29
CA ARG A 52 13.40 -6.34 18.56
C ARG A 52 12.93 -5.07 17.87
N ILE A 53 13.17 -3.92 18.49
CA ILE A 53 12.88 -2.61 17.90
C ILE A 53 13.76 -2.39 16.66
N GLU A 54 15.04 -2.69 16.75
CA GLU A 54 15.98 -2.62 15.63
C GLU A 54 15.57 -3.54 14.48
N LEU A 55 15.12 -4.77 14.79
CA LEU A 55 14.57 -5.69 13.79
C LEU A 55 13.31 -5.13 13.12
N LEU A 56 12.41 -4.46 13.87
CA LEU A 56 11.24 -3.80 13.29
C LEU A 56 11.65 -2.64 12.38
N LYS A 57 12.56 -1.77 12.84
CA LYS A 57 13.09 -0.65 12.04
C LYS A 57 13.69 -1.17 10.73
N LYS A 58 14.55 -2.18 10.81
CA LYS A 58 15.14 -2.84 9.63
C LYS A 58 14.08 -3.40 8.67
N LYS A 59 12.99 -4.00 9.18
CA LYS A 59 11.90 -4.50 8.34
C LYS A 59 11.12 -3.38 7.66
N ILE A 60 10.87 -2.28 8.36
CA ILE A 60 10.26 -1.06 7.79
C ILE A 60 11.14 -0.54 6.66
N ASP A 61 12.44 -0.42 6.89
CA ASP A 61 13.39 0.08 5.88
C ASP A 61 13.45 -0.85 4.64
N GLN A 62 13.48 -2.16 4.86
CA GLN A 62 13.44 -3.15 3.79
C GLN A 62 12.14 -3.09 2.98
N GLU A 63 10.99 -2.96 3.66
CA GLU A 63 9.69 -2.90 3.01
C GLU A 63 9.51 -1.60 2.21
N GLU A 64 9.99 -0.47 2.72
CA GLU A 64 10.01 0.80 2.00
C GLU A 64 10.89 0.72 0.75
N ALA A 65 12.12 0.22 0.88
CA ALA A 65 13.04 0.04 -0.24
C ALA A 65 12.46 -0.89 -1.32
N ASN A 66 11.86 -2.01 -0.90
CA ASN A 66 11.17 -2.93 -1.80
C ASN A 66 9.99 -2.26 -2.49
N SER A 67 9.18 -1.50 -1.76
CA SER A 67 8.03 -0.77 -2.32
C SER A 67 8.48 0.23 -3.38
N ILE A 68 9.51 1.03 -3.10
CA ILE A 68 10.07 2.00 -4.06
C ILE A 68 10.57 1.29 -5.32
N LYS A 69 11.31 0.19 -5.16
CA LYS A 69 11.82 -0.60 -6.28
C LYS A 69 10.69 -1.14 -7.16
N ASN A 70 9.67 -1.75 -6.56
CA ASN A 70 8.55 -2.34 -7.31
C ASN A 70 7.72 -1.25 -8.02
N LEU A 71 7.50 -0.11 -7.37
CA LEU A 71 6.76 1.01 -7.96
C LEU A 71 7.51 1.63 -9.16
N LYS A 72 8.84 1.69 -9.09
CA LYS A 72 9.66 2.14 -10.22
C LYS A 72 9.49 1.21 -11.45
N ALA A 73 9.40 -0.11 -11.23
CA ALA A 73 9.19 -1.07 -12.31
C ALA A 73 7.83 -0.90 -13.01
N ILE A 74 6.79 -0.47 -12.29
CA ILE A 74 5.46 -0.20 -12.87
C ILE A 74 5.48 1.04 -13.77
N GLY A 75 6.16 2.11 -13.37
CA GLY A 75 6.21 3.36 -14.13
C GLY A 75 7.14 3.36 -15.35
N ASP A 76 8.00 2.35 -15.49
CA ASP A 76 8.97 2.26 -16.59
C ASP A 76 8.33 1.64 -17.85
N THR A 77 8.26 2.42 -18.93
CA THR A 77 7.71 1.99 -20.22
C THR A 77 8.60 0.96 -20.94
N ALA A 78 9.85 0.77 -20.52
CA ALA A 78 10.73 -0.28 -21.01
C ALA A 78 10.45 -1.66 -20.36
N THR A 79 9.68 -1.71 -19.27
CA THR A 79 9.34 -2.96 -18.59
C THR A 79 8.34 -3.77 -19.42
N LYS A 80 8.52 -5.10 -19.46
CA LYS A 80 7.59 -5.99 -20.16
C LYS A 80 6.19 -5.86 -19.57
N ALA A 81 5.16 -5.77 -20.42
CA ALA A 81 3.78 -5.61 -19.96
C ALA A 81 3.32 -6.70 -18.97
N SER A 82 3.79 -7.94 -19.14
CA SER A 82 3.51 -9.03 -18.20
C SER A 82 4.13 -8.81 -16.82
N GLU A 83 5.34 -8.27 -16.76
CA GLU A 83 6.05 -7.95 -15.53
C GLU A 83 5.39 -6.76 -14.81
N ALA A 84 5.09 -5.69 -15.54
CA ALA A 84 4.33 -4.56 -15.02
C ALA A 84 2.97 -5.00 -14.46
N ARG A 85 2.26 -5.88 -15.18
CA ARG A 85 0.99 -6.47 -14.70
C ARG A 85 1.18 -7.24 -13.40
N LEU A 86 2.21 -8.07 -13.29
CA LEU A 86 2.49 -8.85 -12.07
C LEU A 86 2.75 -7.95 -10.87
N GLU A 87 3.54 -6.89 -11.04
CA GLU A 87 3.79 -5.91 -9.98
C GLU A 87 2.52 -5.15 -9.58
N ILE A 88 1.69 -4.77 -10.55
CA ILE A 88 0.39 -4.13 -10.27
C ILE A 88 -0.51 -5.07 -9.44
N ILE A 89 -0.73 -6.32 -9.87
CA ILE A 89 -1.67 -7.21 -9.17
C ILE A 89 -1.17 -7.65 -7.79
N ARG A 90 0.13 -7.55 -7.51
CA ARG A 90 0.71 -7.87 -6.20
C ARG A 90 0.08 -7.02 -5.09
N PHE A 91 -0.27 -5.78 -5.37
CA PHE A 91 -0.92 -4.88 -4.42
C PHE A 91 -2.36 -5.29 -4.06
N ARG A 92 -2.96 -6.28 -4.75
CA ARG A 92 -4.25 -6.86 -4.33
C ARG A 92 -4.12 -7.61 -2.99
N ASN A 93 -3.01 -8.34 -2.83
CA ASN A 93 -2.74 -9.13 -1.61
C ASN A 93 -2.08 -8.28 -0.52
N HIS A 94 -1.31 -7.27 -0.93
CA HIS A 94 -0.59 -6.38 -0.02
C HIS A 94 -0.90 -4.91 -0.36
N PRO A 95 -2.08 -4.39 0.03
CA PRO A 95 -2.44 -2.99 -0.24
C PRO A 95 -1.47 -2.02 0.45
N SER A 96 -0.56 -1.43 -0.33
CA SER A 96 0.45 -0.50 0.15
C SER A 96 0.00 0.94 0.00
N ILE A 97 0.10 1.75 1.06
CA ILE A 97 -0.25 3.18 0.97
C ILE A 97 0.66 3.95 0.01
N MET A 98 1.91 3.50 -0.18
CA MET A 98 2.85 4.10 -1.13
C MET A 98 2.43 3.86 -2.58
N ALA A 99 1.69 2.79 -2.84
CA ALA A 99 1.23 2.45 -4.19
C ALA A 99 0.01 3.27 -4.63
N ILE A 100 -0.70 3.94 -3.72
CA ILE A 100 -1.95 4.64 -4.03
C ILE A 100 -1.72 5.73 -5.08
N ASN A 101 -0.83 6.69 -4.81
CA ASN A 101 -0.61 7.82 -5.72
C ASN A 101 0.02 7.36 -7.05
N PRO A 102 1.08 6.51 -7.05
CA PRO A 102 1.65 6.01 -8.31
C PRO A 102 0.66 5.22 -9.17
N LEU A 103 -0.22 4.40 -8.56
CA LEU A 103 -1.25 3.69 -9.33
C LEU A 103 -2.28 4.67 -9.90
N LEU A 104 -2.68 5.71 -9.17
CA LEU A 104 -3.58 6.74 -9.69
C LEU A 104 -2.96 7.52 -10.85
N GLU A 105 -1.68 7.90 -10.73
CA GLU A 105 -0.91 8.54 -11.78
C GLU A 105 -0.78 7.63 -13.01
N PHE A 106 -0.47 6.35 -12.80
CA PHE A 106 -0.38 5.35 -13.87
C PHE A 106 -1.72 5.17 -14.61
N ILE A 107 -2.86 5.18 -13.90
CA ILE A 107 -4.18 5.08 -14.52
C ILE A 107 -4.50 6.36 -15.33
N ALA A 108 -4.05 7.52 -14.86
CA ALA A 108 -4.31 8.80 -15.50
C ALA A 108 -3.47 9.03 -16.77
N ASP A 109 -2.27 8.45 -16.87
CA ASP A 109 -1.39 8.63 -18.04
C ASP A 109 -1.87 7.81 -19.26
N ASN A 110 -2.21 8.53 -20.32
CA ASN A 110 -2.68 7.95 -21.58
C ASN A 110 -1.57 7.27 -22.41
N LYS A 111 -0.29 7.41 -22.01
CA LYS A 111 0.84 6.72 -22.64
C LYS A 111 0.96 5.25 -22.24
N HIS A 112 0.37 4.87 -21.11
CA HIS A 112 0.40 3.48 -20.66
C HIS A 112 -0.65 2.64 -21.39
N ASP A 113 -0.33 1.34 -21.52
CA ASP A 113 -1.22 0.35 -22.11
C ASP A 113 -2.60 0.34 -21.40
N MET A 114 -3.67 0.34 -22.19
CA MET A 114 -5.04 0.45 -21.68
C MET A 114 -5.41 -0.71 -20.76
N GLN A 115 -4.98 -1.94 -21.06
CA GLN A 115 -5.26 -3.10 -20.22
C GLN A 115 -4.51 -3.03 -18.89
N LEU A 116 -3.29 -2.51 -18.88
CA LEU A 116 -2.56 -2.24 -17.64
C LEU A 116 -3.24 -1.16 -16.80
N ARG A 117 -3.74 -0.08 -17.42
CA ARG A 117 -4.50 0.98 -16.72
C ARG A 117 -5.77 0.43 -16.08
N ILE A 118 -6.54 -0.39 -16.81
CA ILE A 118 -7.72 -1.08 -16.27
C ILE A 118 -7.31 -2.00 -15.11
N THR A 119 -6.24 -2.77 -15.26
CA THR A 119 -5.74 -3.67 -14.22
C THR A 119 -5.32 -2.91 -12.95
N ALA A 120 -4.65 -1.77 -13.10
CA ALA A 120 -4.27 -0.89 -12.00
C ALA A 120 -5.51 -0.32 -11.28
N CYS A 121 -6.53 0.07 -12.03
CA CYS A 121 -7.81 0.52 -11.48
C CYS A 121 -8.49 -0.58 -10.66
N GLU A 122 -8.62 -1.79 -11.23
CA GLU A 122 -9.20 -2.94 -10.54
C GLU A 122 -8.43 -3.28 -9.24
N THR A 123 -7.09 -3.19 -9.29
CA THR A 123 -6.21 -3.41 -8.13
C THR A 123 -6.50 -2.42 -7.00
N LEU A 124 -6.71 -1.12 -7.30
CA LEU A 124 -7.10 -0.14 -6.29
C LEU A 124 -8.43 -0.50 -5.60
N GLY A 125 -9.30 -1.28 -6.26
CA GLY A 125 -10.53 -1.78 -5.65
C GLY A 125 -10.32 -2.74 -4.47
N TRP A 126 -9.12 -3.28 -4.26
CA TRP A 126 -8.79 -4.14 -3.12
C TRP A 126 -8.43 -3.35 -1.86
N PHE A 127 -8.38 -2.03 -1.93
CA PHE A 127 -8.00 -1.14 -0.83
C PHE A 127 -9.19 -0.76 0.07
N SER A 128 -10.27 -1.56 0.11
CA SER A 128 -11.51 -1.24 0.85
C SER A 128 -11.30 -1.02 2.35
N LYS A 129 -10.29 -1.68 2.94
CA LYS A 129 -9.91 -1.60 4.35
C LYS A 129 -8.79 -0.59 4.61
N ASN A 130 -8.23 0.04 3.57
CA ASN A 130 -7.17 1.03 3.72
C ASN A 130 -7.77 2.35 4.27
N TYR A 131 -7.06 3.00 5.20
CA TYR A 131 -7.54 4.26 5.80
C TYR A 131 -7.56 5.43 4.80
N ARG A 132 -6.78 5.36 3.71
CA ARG A 132 -6.77 6.34 2.61
C ARG A 132 -7.75 6.02 1.49
N LYS A 133 -8.72 5.12 1.69
CA LYS A 133 -9.70 4.77 0.63
C LYS A 133 -10.48 5.97 0.09
N ALA A 134 -10.71 7.00 0.91
CA ALA A 134 -11.35 8.24 0.49
C ALA A 134 -10.51 8.97 -0.57
N ASP A 135 -9.18 9.03 -0.38
CA ASP A 135 -8.23 9.62 -1.32
C ASP A 135 -8.25 8.86 -2.65
N ILE A 136 -8.33 7.52 -2.62
CA ILE A 136 -8.43 6.68 -3.82
C ILE A 136 -9.69 7.05 -4.61
N ILE A 137 -10.84 7.13 -3.93
CA ILE A 137 -12.10 7.52 -4.56
C ILE A 137 -12.01 8.93 -5.17
N ALA A 138 -11.39 9.87 -4.45
CA ALA A 138 -11.23 11.24 -4.94
C ALA A 138 -10.34 11.28 -6.18
N GLY A 139 -9.19 10.59 -6.17
CA GLY A 139 -8.27 10.50 -7.30
C GLY A 139 -8.93 9.86 -8.52
N LEU A 140 -9.61 8.72 -8.36
CA LEU A 140 -10.31 8.05 -9.46
C LEU A 140 -11.39 8.92 -10.13
N ARG A 141 -12.06 9.79 -9.35
CA ARG A 141 -13.07 10.73 -9.89
C ARG A 141 -12.48 11.86 -10.73
N GLN A 142 -11.20 12.18 -10.54
CA GLN A 142 -10.50 13.21 -11.29
C GLN A 142 -10.03 12.70 -12.66
N ILE A 143 -9.90 11.38 -12.84
CA ILE A 143 -9.46 10.78 -14.10
C ILE A 143 -10.56 10.95 -15.16
N LYS A 144 -10.17 11.53 -16.31
CA LYS A 144 -11.01 11.67 -17.50
C LYS A 144 -10.52 10.72 -18.58
N THR A 145 -11.42 9.97 -19.18
CA THR A 145 -11.10 9.04 -20.25
C THR A 145 -12.29 8.90 -21.19
N ASP A 146 -12.01 8.78 -22.49
CA ASP A 146 -13.02 8.48 -23.52
C ASP A 146 -13.16 6.95 -23.72
N ASN A 147 -12.31 6.15 -23.06
CA ASN A 147 -12.39 4.71 -23.13
C ASN A 147 -13.47 4.19 -22.17
N GLN A 148 -14.52 3.59 -22.74
CA GLN A 148 -15.67 3.11 -21.98
C GLN A 148 -15.31 2.00 -20.98
N ASP A 149 -14.35 1.12 -21.30
CA ASP A 149 -13.95 0.03 -20.40
C ASP A 149 -13.24 0.56 -19.16
N LEU A 150 -12.33 1.51 -19.32
CA LEU A 150 -11.68 2.17 -18.19
C LEU A 150 -12.67 2.97 -17.35
N GLN A 151 -13.60 3.71 -17.99
CA GLN A 151 -14.65 4.43 -17.29
C GLN A 151 -15.56 3.49 -16.48
N ASN A 152 -15.90 2.33 -17.05
CA ASN A 152 -16.68 1.28 -16.38
C ASN A 152 -15.91 0.72 -15.18
N GLU A 153 -14.62 0.43 -15.31
CA GLU A 153 -13.81 -0.09 -14.21
C GLU A 153 -13.61 0.94 -13.09
N ILE A 154 -13.43 2.22 -13.41
CA ILE A 154 -13.40 3.32 -12.43
C ILE A 154 -14.68 3.32 -11.59
N ASN A 155 -15.84 3.27 -12.24
CA ASN A 155 -17.14 3.27 -11.55
C ASN A 155 -17.31 2.02 -10.66
N LYS A 156 -16.94 0.85 -11.15
CA LYS A 156 -16.97 -0.42 -10.38
C LYS A 156 -16.06 -0.35 -9.16
N THR A 157 -14.84 0.16 -9.34
CA THR A 157 -13.84 0.30 -8.27
C THR A 157 -14.32 1.27 -7.20
N ILE A 158 -14.84 2.44 -7.58
CA ILE A 158 -15.41 3.40 -6.62
C ILE A 158 -16.57 2.77 -5.84
N LYS A 159 -17.47 2.04 -6.49
CA LYS A 159 -18.57 1.34 -5.82
C LYS A 159 -18.04 0.33 -4.80
N ARG A 160 -17.08 -0.52 -5.21
CA ARG A 160 -16.44 -1.51 -4.34
C ARG A 160 -15.79 -0.89 -3.10
N LEU A 161 -15.17 0.28 -3.22
CA LEU A 161 -14.52 0.98 -2.11
C LEU A 161 -15.52 1.63 -1.13
N LYS A 162 -16.74 1.95 -1.60
CA LYS A 162 -17.82 2.50 -0.77
C LYS A 162 -18.60 1.41 -0.03
N ASP A 163 -18.76 0.24 -0.65
CA ASP A 163 -19.50 -0.87 -0.07
C ASP A 163 -18.82 -1.34 1.23
N LYS A 164 -19.59 -1.40 2.32
CA LYS A 164 -19.08 -1.73 3.67
C LYS A 164 -18.85 -3.23 3.90
N ASN A 165 -19.22 -4.09 2.94
CA ASN A 165 -19.43 -5.53 3.16
C ASN A 165 -18.31 -6.47 2.63
N ARG A 166 -17.05 -6.01 2.57
CA ARG A 166 -15.89 -6.88 2.26
C ARG A 166 -14.69 -6.62 3.17
#